data_AF-A0A2P4P4R1-F1
#
_entry.id   AF-A0A2P4P4R1-F1
#
_cell.length_a   1.000
_cell.length_b   1.000
_cell.length_c   1.000
_cell.angle_alpha   90.00
_cell.angle_beta   90.00
_cell.angle_gamma   90.00
#
_symmetry.space_group_name_H-M   'P 1'
#
loop_
_entity.id
_entity.type
_entity.pdbx_description
1 polymer ?
#
loop_
_entity_poly.entity_id
_entity_poly.type
_entity_poly.pdbx_seq_one_letter_code
_entity_poly.pdbx_strand_id
1 'polypeptide(L)' 'METKFSKSNISVTDIVNAENCSYCNKPFTEELWCKECINSLEKSAENGNKVVMFNLATRYYNGKGTEKNLEKAFYWYQK' A
#
# COMPACT_ATOMS: atom_id res chain seq x y z
N MET A 1 14.68 -32.15 -18.84
CA MET A 1 13.31 -32.49 -19.28
C MET A 1 12.47 -31.26 -19.04
N GLU A 2 12.22 -30.47 -20.09
CA GLU A 2 11.49 -29.22 -20.04
C GLU A 2 10.01 -29.51 -19.77
N THR A 3 9.50 -29.14 -18.60
CA THR A 3 8.07 -29.19 -18.30
C THR A 3 7.39 -28.05 -19.04
N LYS A 4 6.78 -28.39 -20.18
CA LYS A 4 5.82 -27.55 -20.91
C LYS A 4 4.67 -27.18 -19.99
N PHE A 5 4.61 -25.94 -19.53
CA PHE A 5 3.37 -25.40 -18.99
C PHE A 5 2.41 -25.17 -20.16
N SER A 6 1.42 -26.05 -20.26
CA SER A 6 0.25 -25.91 -21.11
C SER A 6 -0.37 -24.54 -20.84
N LYS A 7 -0.60 -23.76 -21.91
CA LYS A 7 -1.41 -22.54 -21.87
C LYS A 7 -2.83 -22.94 -21.47
N SER A 8 -3.07 -22.99 -20.17
CA SER A 8 -4.42 -23.02 -19.62
C SER A 8 -5.04 -21.65 -19.94
N ASN A 9 -6.20 -21.67 -20.58
CA ASN A 9 -7.06 -20.52 -20.76
C ASN A 9 -7.54 -20.08 -19.37
N ILE A 10 -6.69 -19.35 -18.66
CA ILE A 10 -7.08 -18.69 -17.42
C ILE A 10 -7.89 -17.47 -17.86
N SER A 11 -9.11 -17.35 -17.35
CA SER A 11 -9.96 -16.19 -17.62
C SER A 11 -9.14 -14.93 -17.30
N VAL A 12 -9.15 -13.93 -18.18
CA VAL A 12 -8.45 -12.65 -17.98
C VAL A 12 -8.93 -11.95 -16.69
N THR A 13 -10.02 -12.45 -16.09
CA THR A 13 -10.64 -11.96 -14.86
C THR A 13 -10.14 -12.64 -13.58
N ASP A 14 -9.41 -13.76 -13.63
CA ASP A 14 -9.00 -14.51 -12.43
C ASP A 14 -7.50 -14.41 -12.08
N ILE A 15 -6.69 -13.59 -12.77
CA ILE A 15 -5.23 -13.49 -12.52
C ILE A 15 -4.83 -12.33 -11.60
N VAL A 16 -5.63 -11.28 -11.41
CA VAL A 16 -5.27 -10.20 -10.47
C VAL A 16 -6.50 -9.54 -9.87
N ASN A 17 -7.01 -10.13 -8.80
CA ASN A 17 -7.49 -9.31 -7.67
C ASN A 17 -6.28 -8.70 -6.94
N ALA A 18 -5.35 -8.09 -7.69
CA ALA A 18 -4.35 -7.23 -7.10
C ALA A 18 -5.13 -6.00 -6.65
N GLU A 19 -5.38 -5.91 -5.34
CA GLU A 19 -5.86 -4.66 -4.76
C GLU A 19 -4.94 -3.55 -5.29
N ASN A 20 -5.53 -2.54 -5.93
CA ASN A 20 -4.77 -1.39 -6.43
C ASN A 20 -4.64 -0.38 -5.29
N CYS A 21 -3.52 0.32 -5.23
CA CYS A 21 -3.36 1.45 -4.33
C CYS A 21 -4.44 2.50 -4.65
N SER A 22 -5.29 2.83 -3.67
CA SER A 22 -6.38 3.80 -3.83
C SER A 22 -5.89 5.23 -4.15
N TYR A 23 -4.60 5.50 -4.00
CA TYR A 23 -3.99 6.81 -4.23
C TYR A 23 -3.31 6.94 -5.59
N CYS A 24 -2.82 5.84 -6.18
CA CYS A 24 -2.09 5.89 -7.45
C CYS A 24 -2.58 4.89 -8.51
N ASN A 25 -3.60 4.08 -8.20
CA ASN A 25 -4.16 3.03 -9.05
C ASN A 25 -3.14 2.02 -9.60
N LYS A 26 -1.94 1.96 -9.00
CA LYS A 26 -0.94 0.94 -9.29
C LYS A 26 -1.29 -0.34 -8.49
N PRO A 27 -1.10 -1.54 -9.07
CA PRO A 27 -1.31 -2.79 -8.34
C PRO A 27 -0.37 -2.88 -7.14
N PHE A 28 -0.86 -3.38 -6.00
CA PHE A 28 0.03 -3.74 -4.90
C PHE A 28 0.91 -4.90 -5.37
N THR A 29 2.16 -4.59 -5.71
CA THR A 29 3.20 -5.60 -5.94
C THR A 29 3.66 -6.09 -4.57
N GLU A 30 3.12 -7.24 -4.17
CA GLU A 30 3.30 -8.09 -2.97
C GLU A 30 3.93 -7.60 -1.66
N GLU A 31 4.60 -6.45 -1.52
CA GLU A 31 5.22 -6.09 -0.24
C GLU A 31 4.95 -4.67 0.26
N LEU A 32 4.67 -3.65 -0.56
CA LEU A 32 4.37 -2.32 -0.03
C LEU A 32 3.50 -1.49 -1.00
N TRP A 33 2.76 -0.53 -0.46
CA TRP A 33 2.33 0.68 -1.15
C TRP A 33 3.55 1.23 -1.87
N CYS A 34 3.34 1.83 -3.03
CA CYS A 34 4.41 2.58 -3.67
C CYS A 34 5.00 3.55 -2.65
N LYS A 35 6.30 3.43 -2.34
CA LYS A 35 7.02 4.30 -1.40
C LYS A 35 6.73 5.79 -1.68
N GLU A 36 6.51 6.11 -2.95
CA GLU A 36 6.05 7.40 -3.46
C GLU A 36 4.77 7.92 -2.78
N CYS A 37 3.74 7.07 -2.62
CA CYS A 37 2.46 7.43 -2.01
C CYS A 37 2.61 7.73 -0.52
N ILE A 38 3.37 6.92 0.21
CA ILE A 38 3.65 7.17 1.64
C ILE A 38 4.38 8.50 1.81
N ASN A 39 5.42 8.74 1.01
CA ASN A 39 6.18 9.99 1.06
C ASN A 39 5.30 11.22 0.72
N SER A 40 4.40 11.10 -0.25
CA SER A 40 3.46 12.19 -0.57
C SER A 40 2.47 12.47 0.57
N LEU A 41 2.01 11.41 1.26
CA LEU A 41 1.17 11.56 2.46
C LEU A 41 1.95 12.14 3.63
N GLU A 42 3.20 11.75 3.86
CA GLU A 42 4.08 12.32 4.91
C GLU A 42 4.25 13.84 4.70
N LYS A 43 4.58 14.28 3.48
CA LYS A 43 4.65 15.70 3.13
C LYS A 43 3.33 16.44 3.31
N SER A 44 2.22 15.78 2.99
CA SER A 44 0.88 16.38 3.15
C SER A 44 0.46 16.45 4.63
N ALA A 45 0.88 15.48 5.43
CA ALA A 45 0.68 15.42 6.87
C ALA A 45 1.52 16.47 7.60
N GLU A 46 2.71 16.80 7.09
CA GLU A 46 3.56 17.89 7.61
C GLU A 46 2.88 19.27 7.54
N ASN A 47 1.95 19.46 6.60
CA ASN A 47 1.15 20.69 6.51
C ASN A 47 0.03 20.76 7.57
N GLY A 48 0.01 19.85 8.55
CA GLY A 48 -0.96 19.85 9.66
C GLY A 48 -2.35 19.34 9.29
N ASN A 49 -2.48 18.65 8.15
CA ASN A 49 -3.76 18.06 7.75
C ASN A 49 -4.06 16.82 8.62
N LYS A 50 -4.86 17.02 9.67
CA LYS A 50 -5.25 15.98 10.64
C LYS A 50 -5.85 14.72 10.00
N VAL A 51 -6.61 14.86 8.91
CA VAL A 51 -7.19 13.72 8.20
C VAL A 51 -6.10 12.88 7.53
N VAL A 52 -5.13 13.54 6.91
CA VAL A 52 -3.98 12.87 6.29
C VAL A 52 -3.11 12.20 7.35
N MET A 53 -2.85 12.88 8.47
CA MET A 53 -2.08 12.35 9.59
C MET A 53 -2.72 11.09 10.18
N PHE A 54 -4.04 11.13 10.45
CA PHE A 54 -4.80 9.98 10.95
C PHE A 54 -4.77 8.80 9.97
N ASN A 55 -4.97 9.07 8.68
CA ASN A 55 -4.92 8.03 7.65
C ASN A 55 -3.52 7.40 7.56
N LEU A 56 -2.46 8.21 7.61
CA LEU A 56 -1.07 7.75 7.59
C LEU A 56 -0.73 6.90 8.83
N ALA A 57 -1.15 7.34 10.01
CA ALA A 57 -0.99 6.59 11.26
C ALA A 57 -1.69 5.23 11.20
N THR A 58 -2.92 5.19 10.65
CA THR A 58 -3.70 3.97 10.47
C THR A 58 -3.01 2.98 9.51
N ARG A 59 -2.33 3.47 8.46
CA ARG A 59 -1.57 2.61 7.54
C ARG A 59 -0.37 1.98 8.24
N TYR A 60 0.41 2.77 8.97
CA TYR A 60 1.54 2.27 9.74
C TYR A 60 1.10 1.31 10.85
N TYR A 61 -0.06 1.53 11.47
CA TYR A 61 -0.61 0.64 12.49
C TYR A 61 -1.04 -0.73 11.91
N ASN A 62 -1.73 -0.72 10.76
CA ASN A 62 -2.28 -1.93 10.17
C ASN A 62 -1.27 -2.71 9.32
N GLY A 63 -0.22 -2.05 8.81
CA GLY A 63 0.70 -2.64 7.84
C GLY A 63 0.03 -3.00 6.50
N LYS A 64 -1.15 -2.45 6.21
CA LYS A 64 -1.86 -2.74 4.95
C LYS A 64 -1.15 -2.03 3.80
N GLY A 65 -0.32 -2.81 3.10
CA GLY A 65 0.57 -2.33 2.05
C GLY A 65 1.60 -1.34 2.59
N THR A 66 2.14 -1.55 3.77
CA THR A 66 3.42 -0.97 4.20
C THR A 66 3.90 -1.85 5.33
N GLU A 67 5.19 -1.81 5.65
CA GLU A 67 5.62 -2.46 6.89
C GLU A 67 4.86 -1.84 8.08
N LYS A 68 4.29 -2.71 8.92
CA LYS A 68 3.68 -2.29 10.18
C LYS A 68 4.75 -1.60 11.03
N ASN A 69 4.50 -0.37 11.43
CA ASN A 69 5.43 0.43 12.21
C ASN A 69 4.65 1.19 13.29
N LEU A 70 4.61 0.62 14.50
CA LEU A 70 3.88 1.20 15.62
C LEU A 70 4.49 2.52 16.11
N GLU A 71 5.82 2.68 16.01
CA GLU A 71 6.52 3.92 16.38
C GLU A 71 6.09 5.08 15.49
N LYS A 72 6.09 4.88 14.17
CA LYS A 72 5.60 5.89 13.21
C LYS A 72 4.10 6.15 13.37
N ALA A 73 3.29 5.12 13.61
CA ALA A 73 1.87 5.30 13.87
C ALA A 73 1.64 6.21 15.10
N PHE A 74 2.35 5.93 16.19
CA PHE A 74 2.28 6.71 17.42
C PHE A 74 2.75 8.15 17.20
N TYR A 75 3.86 8.36 16.51
CA TYR A 75 4.35 9.70 16.13
C TYR A 75 3.27 10.52 15.41
N TRP A 76 2.62 9.95 14.40
CA TRP A 76 1.58 10.67 13.64
C TRP A 76 0.27 10.86 14.40
N TYR A 77 -0.05 10.00 15.37
CA TYR A 77 -1.20 10.21 16.26
C TYR A 77 -0.95 11.31 17.31
N GLN A 78 0.32 11.53 17.70
CA GLN A 78 0.68 12.54 18.70
C GLN A 78 0.90 13.94 18.11
N LYS A 79 1.28 14.01 16.84
CA LYS A 79 1.55 15.26 16.13
C LYS A 79 0.26 16.02 15.83
#